data_AF-A0A1B6J0B6-F1
#
_entry.id   AF-A0A1B6J0B6-F1
#
_cell.length_a   1.000
_cell.length_b   1.000
_cell.length_c   1.000
_cell.angle_alpha   90.00
_cell.angle_beta   90.00
_cell.angle_gamma   90.00
#
_symmetry.space_group_name_H-M   'P 1'
#
loop_
_entity.id
_entity.type
_entity.pdbx_description
1 polymer ?
#
loop_
_entity_poly.entity_id
_entity_poly.type
_entity_poly.pdbx_seq_one_letter_code
_entity_poly.pdbx_strand_id
1 'polypeptide(L)'
;GGANSLYFHVSKPPRDNSPGANFLKELKSVKSNVPVEVVHKKINLAEEVLAWEHERYSIRKLSAFTLSSLKTHKQPLRSTILDTKSSVDISQLARNTEIVAQALARHIYNLSADTFPFSKPMGVEADSLKTYIEFLTAQPRSAQLLADKNNPLVLALSQLLSGYIKDVKVSYQTPDKRDPEFVFYDITKAIVNVYSVKPAVFDLFLTFAIVIYLTIVYVFIQGFPKLYSVMLRFTTQKKSKTY
;
A
#
# COMPACT_ATOMS: atom_id res chain seq x y z
N GLY A 1 14.43 6.67 4.96
CA GLY A 1 15.29 6.30 6.10
C GLY A 1 16.42 5.36 5.76
N GLY A 2 16.70 5.06 4.48
CA GLY A 2 17.83 4.19 4.09
C GLY A 2 18.82 4.82 3.11
N ALA A 3 18.68 6.12 2.80
CA ALA A 3 19.58 6.81 1.88
C ALA A 3 20.58 7.67 2.65
N ASN A 4 21.83 7.64 2.19
CA ASN A 4 22.93 8.40 2.77
C ASN A 4 23.01 9.86 2.31
N SER A 5 22.12 10.29 1.40
CA SER A 5 22.09 11.62 0.81
C SER A 5 20.70 12.24 0.94
N LEU A 6 20.64 13.55 1.14
CA LEU A 6 19.40 14.33 1.13
C LEU A 6 19.34 15.15 -0.15
N TYR A 7 18.18 15.13 -0.81
CA TYR A 7 17.93 15.87 -2.03
C TYR A 7 16.93 16.99 -1.76
N PHE A 8 17.34 18.22 -2.11
CA PHE A 8 16.53 19.41 -2.06
C PHE A 8 15.95 19.67 -3.45
N HIS A 9 14.69 19.28 -3.65
CA HIS A 9 13.99 19.40 -4.93
C HIS A 9 13.34 20.77 -5.07
N VAL A 10 13.62 21.44 -6.19
CA VAL A 10 13.05 22.76 -6.50
C VAL A 10 12.62 22.88 -7.96
N SER A 11 11.49 23.56 -8.17
CA SER A 11 10.98 23.89 -9.50
C SER A 11 11.62 25.13 -10.11
N LYS A 12 12.01 26.06 -9.24
CA LYS A 12 12.68 27.31 -9.58
C LYS A 12 13.86 27.44 -8.62
N PRO A 13 15.07 27.74 -9.13
CA PRO A 13 16.19 27.99 -8.24
C PRO A 13 15.81 29.12 -7.27
N PRO A 14 16.01 28.92 -5.96
CA PRO A 14 15.61 29.92 -4.98
C PRO A 14 16.46 31.17 -5.19
N ARG A 15 15.81 32.34 -5.18
CA ARG A 15 16.53 33.62 -5.30
C ARG A 15 17.38 33.85 -4.06
N ASP A 16 18.52 34.51 -4.23
CA ASP A 16 19.36 34.94 -3.12
C ASP A 16 18.50 35.83 -2.18
N ASN A 17 18.54 35.55 -0.88
CA ASN A 17 17.70 36.13 0.18
C ASN A 17 16.22 35.68 0.22
N SER A 18 15.79 34.72 -0.60
CA SER A 18 14.48 34.09 -0.40
C SER A 18 14.49 33.17 0.84
N PRO A 19 13.36 32.97 1.53
CA PRO A 19 13.29 32.06 2.67
C PRO A 19 13.80 30.65 2.34
N GLY A 20 13.52 30.16 1.13
CA GLY A 20 14.02 28.86 0.66
C GLY A 20 15.54 28.82 0.46
N ALA A 21 16.16 29.90 -0.02
CA ALA A 21 17.62 29.98 -0.13
C ALA A 21 18.29 30.04 1.24
N ASN A 22 17.71 30.81 2.17
CA ASN A 22 18.20 30.90 3.54
C ASN A 22 18.13 29.54 4.23
N PHE A 23 17.00 28.84 4.11
CA PHE A 23 16.85 27.49 4.65
C PHE A 23 17.85 26.51 4.04
N LEU A 24 18.08 26.56 2.72
CA LEU A 24 19.09 25.73 2.06
C LEU A 24 20.51 26.01 2.55
N LYS A 25 20.84 27.29 2.81
CA LYS A 25 22.12 27.70 3.38
C LYS A 25 22.28 27.13 4.79
N GLU A 26 21.25 27.23 5.62
CA GLU A 26 21.26 26.64 6.97
C GLU A 26 21.39 25.11 6.92
N LEU A 27 20.68 24.46 6.01
CA LEU A 27 20.76 23.01 5.85
C LEU A 27 22.16 22.53 5.42
N LYS A 28 22.86 23.29 4.58
CA LYS A 28 24.27 23.04 4.21
C LYS A 28 25.24 23.40 5.34
N SER A 29 24.89 24.37 6.17
CA SER A 29 25.67 24.84 7.32
C SER A 29 25.63 23.85 8.49
N VAL A 30 24.53 23.12 8.66
CA VAL A 30 24.42 22.00 9.60
C VAL A 30 25.39 20.91 9.15
N LYS A 31 26.62 20.97 9.69
CA LYS A 31 27.70 20.03 9.41
C LYS A 31 27.24 18.62 9.77
N SER A 32 26.93 17.85 8.75
CA SER A 32 26.69 16.42 8.83
C SER A 32 27.42 15.75 7.68
N ASN A 33 27.88 14.52 7.87
CA ASN A 33 28.49 13.69 6.81
C ASN A 33 27.49 13.28 5.70
N VAL A 34 26.36 13.97 5.59
CA VAL A 34 25.28 13.69 4.65
C VAL A 34 25.33 14.75 3.55
N PRO A 35 25.68 14.40 2.30
CA PRO A 35 25.65 15.34 1.20
C PRO A 35 24.21 15.80 0.94
N VAL A 36 24.03 17.13 0.90
CA VAL A 36 22.77 17.79 0.53
C VAL A 36 22.90 18.29 -0.90
N GLU A 37 22.28 17.57 -1.84
CA GLU A 37 22.28 17.93 -3.26
C GLU A 37 21.02 18.71 -3.63
N VAL A 38 21.18 19.73 -4.47
CA VAL A 38 20.04 20.50 -5.01
C VAL A 38 19.67 19.90 -6.35
N VAL A 39 18.43 19.42 -6.47
CA VAL A 39 17.90 18.88 -7.72
C VAL A 39 16.85 19.86 -8.25
N HIS A 40 17.15 20.45 -9.39
CA HIS A 40 16.22 21.34 -10.07
C HIS A 40 15.48 20.59 -11.19
N LYS A 41 14.14 20.64 -11.16
CA LYS A 41 13.29 20.12 -12.24
C LYS A 41 12.36 21.24 -12.70
N LYS A 42 12.44 21.62 -13.98
CA LYS A 42 11.48 22.55 -14.55
C LYS A 42 10.09 21.89 -14.65
N ILE A 43 9.05 22.60 -14.22
CA ILE A 43 7.67 22.11 -14.29
C ILE A 43 7.25 22.04 -15.75
N ASN A 44 6.71 20.90 -16.15
CA ASN A 44 6.05 20.74 -17.44
C ASN A 44 4.54 20.92 -17.23
N LEU A 45 3.95 21.96 -17.84
CA LEU A 45 2.51 22.20 -17.73
C LEU A 45 1.68 21.20 -18.54
N ALA A 46 2.29 20.50 -19.50
CA ALA A 46 1.62 19.46 -20.28
C ALA A 46 1.58 18.10 -19.57
N GLU A 47 2.31 17.94 -18.45
CA GLU A 47 2.32 16.71 -17.68
C GLU A 47 1.13 16.74 -16.70
N GLU A 48 0.23 15.77 -16.85
CA GLU A 48 -0.99 15.67 -16.03
C GLU A 48 -0.69 15.25 -14.58
N VAL A 49 0.37 14.46 -14.38
CA VAL A 49 0.78 13.96 -13.07
C VAL A 49 2.00 14.71 -12.57
N LEU A 50 1.79 15.57 -11.58
CA LEU A 50 2.87 16.27 -10.87
C LEU A 50 3.46 15.33 -9.82
N ALA A 51 4.72 14.97 -9.99
CA ALA A 51 5.32 13.91 -9.19
C ALA A 51 5.79 14.39 -7.80
N TRP A 52 6.04 15.68 -7.64
CA TRP A 52 6.46 16.29 -6.38
C TRP A 52 5.50 17.39 -5.94
N GLU A 53 5.22 17.46 -4.64
CA GLU A 53 4.25 18.44 -4.10
C GLU A 53 4.65 19.90 -4.34
N HIS A 54 5.95 20.22 -4.31
CA HIS A 54 6.42 21.59 -4.57
C HIS A 54 6.13 22.08 -5.99
N GLU A 55 5.93 21.19 -6.97
CA GLU A 55 5.53 21.56 -8.33
C GLU A 55 4.15 22.23 -8.32
N ARG A 56 3.21 21.72 -7.49
CA ARG A 56 1.85 22.26 -7.34
C ARG A 56 1.84 23.69 -6.80
N TYR A 57 2.60 23.93 -5.74
CA TYR A 57 2.76 25.27 -5.17
C TYR A 57 3.42 26.22 -6.16
N SER A 58 4.36 25.73 -6.96
CA SER A 58 5.08 26.54 -7.94
C SER A 58 4.21 26.97 -9.13
N ILE A 59 3.22 26.17 -9.53
CA ILE A 59 2.18 26.57 -10.51
C ILE A 59 1.40 27.78 -10.00
N ARG A 60 1.08 27.80 -8.70
CA ARG A 60 0.42 28.94 -8.04
C ARG A 60 1.37 30.11 -7.72
N LYS A 61 2.59 30.09 -8.26
CA LYS A 61 3.65 31.09 -8.05
C LYS A 61 4.11 31.21 -6.57
N LEU A 62 3.89 30.17 -5.76
CA LEU A 62 4.39 30.09 -4.40
C LEU A 62 5.79 29.45 -4.40
N SER A 63 6.70 29.98 -3.59
CA SER A 63 8.02 29.38 -3.38
C SER A 63 7.87 28.14 -2.51
N ALA A 64 8.19 26.98 -3.07
CA ALA A 64 8.15 25.70 -2.35
C ALA A 64 9.35 24.85 -2.74
N PHE A 65 9.71 23.94 -1.84
CA PHE A 65 10.73 22.91 -2.05
C PHE A 65 10.25 21.59 -1.45
N THR A 66 10.82 20.48 -1.92
CA THR A 66 10.58 19.17 -1.30
C THR A 66 11.91 18.57 -0.87
N LEU A 67 12.00 18.20 0.41
CA LEU A 67 13.10 17.39 0.91
C LEU A 67 12.78 15.91 0.70
N SER A 68 13.67 15.19 0.05
CA SER A 68 13.52 13.75 -0.16
C SER A 68 14.83 13.01 -0.04
N SER A 69 14.74 11.72 0.25
CA SER A 69 15.85 10.77 0.15
C SER A 69 16.04 10.21 -1.27
N LEU A 70 15.08 10.46 -2.16
CA LEU A 70 15.09 9.99 -3.54
C LEU A 70 15.65 11.08 -4.46
N LYS A 71 16.55 10.71 -5.37
CA LYS A 71 17.11 11.63 -6.38
C LYS A 71 16.11 11.94 -7.49
N THR A 72 15.25 10.99 -7.82
CA THR A 72 14.27 11.12 -8.90
C THR A 72 12.97 10.44 -8.50
N HIS A 73 11.84 11.06 -8.83
CA HIS A 73 10.51 10.52 -8.52
C HIS A 73 10.19 9.20 -9.25
N LYS A 74 10.99 8.82 -10.26
CA LYS A 74 10.85 7.58 -11.04
C LYS A 74 11.51 6.37 -10.37
N GLN A 75 12.17 6.55 -9.22
CA GLN A 75 12.81 5.45 -8.53
C GLN A 75 11.77 4.42 -8.06
N PRO A 76 11.99 3.11 -8.29
CA PRO A 76 11.01 2.06 -7.99
C PRO A 76 10.74 1.93 -6.49
N LEU A 77 11.67 2.38 -5.65
CA LEU A 77 11.49 2.49 -4.20
C LEU A 77 10.26 3.34 -3.81
N ARG A 78 9.81 4.24 -4.68
CA ARG A 78 8.64 5.09 -4.42
C ARG A 78 7.31 4.36 -4.68
N SER A 79 7.28 3.40 -5.60
CA SER A 79 6.06 2.80 -6.13
C SER A 79 5.99 1.28 -5.85
N THR A 80 6.55 0.84 -4.74
CA THR A 80 6.59 -0.59 -4.38
C THR A 80 5.56 -0.93 -3.31
N ILE A 81 4.91 -2.08 -3.46
CA ILE A 81 4.06 -2.68 -2.42
C ILE A 81 4.89 -3.36 -1.32
N LEU A 82 6.19 -3.56 -1.55
CA LEU A 82 7.11 -4.27 -0.66
C LEU A 82 7.79 -3.32 0.34
N ASP A 83 7.25 -2.11 0.53
CA ASP A 83 7.79 -1.17 1.52
C ASP A 83 7.42 -1.61 2.93
N THR A 84 8.31 -2.39 3.54
CA THR A 84 8.16 -2.95 4.89
C THR A 84 9.06 -2.23 5.88
N LYS A 85 8.75 -2.32 7.18
CA LYS A 85 9.56 -1.73 8.26
C LYS A 85 11.07 -2.04 8.16
N SER A 86 11.43 -3.23 7.67
CA SER A 86 12.82 -3.65 7.47
C SER A 86 13.61 -2.80 6.48
N SER A 87 12.95 -2.04 5.60
CA SER A 87 13.60 -1.11 4.65
C SER A 87 14.16 0.15 5.34
N VAL A 88 13.76 0.42 6.59
CA VAL A 88 14.08 1.66 7.31
C VAL A 88 15.14 1.42 8.37
N ASP A 89 16.26 2.13 8.26
CA ASP A 89 17.28 2.20 9.31
C ASP A 89 16.95 3.34 10.29
N ILE A 90 16.75 2.98 11.56
CA ILE A 90 16.38 3.91 12.64
C ILE A 90 17.53 4.89 12.92
N SER A 91 18.78 4.45 12.81
CA SER A 91 19.94 5.30 13.10
C SER A 91 20.08 6.42 12.06
N GLN A 92 19.88 6.08 10.79
CA GLN A 92 19.87 7.05 9.69
C GLN A 92 18.66 7.97 9.76
N LEU A 93 17.49 7.45 10.16
CA LEU A 93 16.31 8.26 10.38
C LEU A 93 16.53 9.28 11.50
N ALA A 94 17.11 8.87 12.64
CA ALA A 94 17.43 9.76 13.74
C ALA A 94 18.37 10.88 13.32
N ARG A 95 19.48 10.54 12.64
CA ARG A 95 20.42 11.50 12.07
C ARG A 95 19.74 12.50 11.14
N ASN A 96 18.91 12.01 10.20
CA ASN A 96 18.26 12.88 9.22
C ASN A 96 17.22 13.79 9.88
N THR A 97 16.46 13.30 10.86
CA THR A 97 15.50 14.08 11.63
C THR A 97 16.22 15.17 12.43
N GLU A 98 17.35 14.85 13.05
CA GLU A 98 18.16 15.82 13.78
C GLU A 98 18.67 16.95 12.87
N ILE A 99 19.18 16.62 11.68
CA ILE A 99 19.62 17.60 10.69
C ILE A 99 18.48 18.54 10.28
N VAL A 100 17.31 17.98 9.97
CA VAL A 100 16.13 18.75 9.55
C VAL A 100 15.61 19.62 10.69
N ALA A 101 15.55 19.08 11.90
CA ALA A 101 15.12 19.83 13.09
C ALA A 101 16.07 21.00 13.36
N GLN A 102 17.38 20.76 13.37
CA GLN A 102 18.39 21.81 13.57
C GLN A 102 18.30 22.90 12.49
N ALA A 103 18.18 22.51 11.22
CA ALA A 103 18.05 23.46 10.11
C ALA A 103 16.77 24.31 10.24
N LEU A 104 15.64 23.70 10.63
CA LEU A 104 14.38 24.42 10.86
C LEU A 104 14.48 25.37 12.05
N ALA A 105 15.04 24.94 13.17
CA ALA A 105 15.20 25.79 14.35
C ALA A 105 16.11 26.99 14.06
N ARG A 106 17.22 26.77 13.35
CA ARG A 106 18.10 27.86 12.89
C ARG A 106 17.37 28.85 11.99
N HIS A 107 16.56 28.35 11.06
CA HIS A 107 15.79 29.19 10.14
C HIS A 107 14.71 30.01 10.85
N ILE A 108 13.95 29.40 11.77
CA ILE A 108 12.83 30.05 12.48
C ILE A 108 13.34 31.08 13.48
N TYR A 109 14.35 30.73 14.27
CA TYR A 109 14.87 31.58 15.35
C TYR A 109 16.07 32.45 14.91
N ASN A 110 16.48 32.36 13.64
CA ASN A 110 17.62 33.08 13.07
C ASN A 110 18.90 32.92 13.95
N LEU A 111 19.18 31.68 14.35
CA LEU A 111 20.31 31.36 15.23
C LEU A 111 21.62 31.39 14.44
N SER A 112 22.70 31.77 15.11
CA SER A 112 24.04 31.72 14.53
C SER A 112 24.49 30.28 14.25
N ALA A 113 25.34 30.09 13.24
CA ALA A 113 25.75 28.77 12.75
C ALA A 113 26.43 27.87 13.80
N ASP A 114 27.01 28.46 14.85
CA ASP A 114 27.69 27.74 15.94
C ASP A 114 26.75 27.31 17.07
N THR A 115 25.51 27.81 17.09
CA THR A 115 24.53 27.43 18.09
C THR A 115 23.88 26.11 17.68
N PHE A 116 23.99 25.10 18.54
CA PHE A 116 23.29 23.83 18.43
C PHE A 116 22.03 23.89 19.30
N PRO A 117 20.85 24.22 18.73
CA PRO A 117 19.61 24.38 19.52
C PRO A 117 19.17 23.07 20.20
N PHE A 118 19.51 21.93 19.60
CA PHE A 118 19.23 20.61 20.15
C PHE A 118 20.52 19.98 20.66
N SER A 119 20.76 20.07 21.96
CA SER A 119 21.82 19.34 22.64
C SER A 119 21.38 17.90 22.91
N LYS A 120 22.30 16.99 23.29
CA LYS A 120 21.98 15.57 23.59
C LYS A 120 20.69 15.33 24.41
N PRO A 121 20.40 16.07 25.50
CA PRO A 121 19.15 15.87 26.26
C PRO A 121 17.88 16.41 25.58
N MET A 122 18.00 17.36 24.65
CA MET A 122 16.90 17.91 23.86
C MET A 122 16.90 17.37 22.41
N GLY A 123 17.71 16.34 22.16
CA GLY A 123 17.93 15.76 20.85
C GLY A 123 16.82 14.81 20.45
N VAL A 124 16.96 14.25 19.25
CA VAL A 124 16.03 13.26 18.73
C VAL A 124 16.29 11.91 19.40
N GLU A 125 15.27 11.38 20.08
CA GLU A 125 15.34 10.08 20.73
C GLU A 125 15.04 8.94 19.73
N ALA A 126 15.97 7.98 19.62
CA ALA A 126 15.85 6.87 18.66
C ALA A 126 14.73 5.87 19.04
N ASP A 127 14.50 5.63 20.33
CA ASP A 127 13.45 4.72 20.80
C ASP A 127 12.04 5.28 20.54
N SER A 128 11.88 6.59 20.65
CA SER A 128 10.67 7.29 20.25
C SER A 128 10.42 7.13 18.75
N LEU A 129 11.42 7.36 17.90
CA LEU A 129 11.32 7.12 16.45
C LEU A 129 10.97 5.68 16.10
N LYS A 130 11.56 4.70 16.79
CA LYS A 130 11.23 3.28 16.61
C LYS A 130 9.74 3.03 16.89
N THR A 131 9.23 3.58 17.99
CA THR A 131 7.82 3.47 18.37
C THR A 131 6.91 4.10 17.32
N TYR A 132 7.26 5.29 16.80
CA TYR A 132 6.51 5.92 15.71
C TYR A 132 6.50 5.09 14.43
N ILE A 133 7.65 4.52 14.05
CA ILE A 133 7.73 3.66 12.86
C ILE A 133 6.90 2.39 13.05
N GLU A 134 6.95 1.77 14.23
CA GLU A 134 6.11 0.60 14.56
C GLU A 134 4.63 0.93 14.47
N PHE A 135 4.22 2.07 15.03
CA PHE A 135 2.84 2.53 14.96
C PHE A 135 2.38 2.81 13.52
N LEU A 136 3.19 3.53 12.73
CA LEU A 136 2.87 3.88 11.34
C LEU A 136 2.88 2.67 10.39
N THR A 137 3.63 1.61 10.71
CA THR A 137 3.71 0.38 9.91
C THR A 137 2.68 -0.66 10.32
N ALA A 138 2.07 -0.54 11.51
CA ALA A 138 1.04 -1.45 12.00
C ALA A 138 -0.31 -1.33 11.27
N GLN A 139 -0.56 -0.21 10.58
CA GLN A 139 -1.85 0.06 9.91
C GLN A 139 -1.64 0.37 8.42
N PRO A 140 -2.51 -0.11 7.52
CA PRO A 140 -2.47 0.23 6.10
C PRO A 140 -2.82 1.71 5.89
N ARG A 141 -2.09 2.38 4.97
CA ARG A 141 -2.16 3.83 4.74
C ARG A 141 -2.69 4.20 3.35
N SER A 142 -3.56 3.39 2.76
CA SER A 142 -4.19 3.76 1.48
C SER A 142 -5.08 4.99 1.67
N ALA A 143 -5.15 5.84 0.64
CA ALA A 143 -5.95 7.07 0.69
C ALA A 143 -7.42 6.81 1.02
N GLN A 144 -7.96 5.68 0.54
CA GLN A 144 -9.33 5.23 0.82
C GLN A 144 -9.59 4.98 2.30
N LEU A 145 -8.64 4.35 2.99
CA LEU A 145 -8.77 4.02 4.42
C LEU A 145 -8.59 5.27 5.28
N LEU A 146 -7.72 6.19 4.85
CA LEU A 146 -7.46 7.46 5.56
C LEU A 146 -8.54 8.52 5.34
N ALA A 147 -9.35 8.39 4.29
CA ALA A 147 -10.42 9.35 3.98
C ALA A 147 -11.61 9.28 4.97
N ASP A 148 -11.72 8.21 5.77
CA ASP A 148 -12.75 8.12 6.79
C ASP A 148 -12.52 9.14 7.91
N LYS A 149 -13.60 9.82 8.31
CA LYS A 149 -13.57 10.92 9.29
C LYS A 149 -13.12 10.47 10.68
N ASN A 150 -13.32 9.19 11.00
CA ASN A 150 -13.01 8.62 12.31
C ASN A 150 -11.87 7.59 12.23
N ASN A 151 -10.90 7.80 11.34
CA ASN A 151 -9.78 6.86 11.23
C ASN A 151 -8.95 6.85 12.55
N PRO A 152 -8.77 5.68 13.18
CA PRO A 152 -8.07 5.57 14.46
C PRO A 152 -6.60 5.99 14.38
N LEU A 153 -5.93 5.80 13.24
CA LEU A 153 -4.55 6.24 13.02
C LEU A 153 -4.46 7.76 13.04
N VAL A 154 -5.36 8.46 12.34
CA VAL A 154 -5.37 9.93 12.27
C VAL A 154 -5.71 10.53 13.64
N LEU A 155 -6.68 9.95 14.35
CA LEU A 155 -7.05 10.37 15.70
C LEU A 155 -5.89 10.16 16.69
N ALA A 156 -5.25 8.99 16.67
CA ALA A 156 -4.10 8.71 17.52
C ALA A 156 -2.92 9.66 17.23
N LEU A 157 -2.61 9.94 15.95
CA LEU A 157 -1.59 10.94 15.59
C LEU A 157 -1.96 12.33 16.11
N SER A 158 -3.22 12.73 15.98
CA SER A 158 -3.68 14.04 16.46
C SER A 158 -3.54 14.14 17.98
N GLN A 159 -3.90 13.08 18.73
CA GLN A 159 -3.77 13.03 20.19
C GLN A 159 -2.30 13.02 20.64
N LEU A 160 -1.44 12.27 19.95
CA LEU A 160 0.00 12.27 20.20
C LEU A 160 0.60 13.66 19.99
N LEU A 161 0.25 14.34 18.89
CA LEU A 161 0.67 15.71 18.61
C LEU A 161 0.14 16.70 19.66
N SER A 162 -1.11 16.55 20.12
CA SER A 162 -1.69 17.40 21.16
C SER A 162 -0.98 17.28 22.51
N GLY A 163 -0.26 16.19 22.76
CA GLY A 163 0.61 16.05 23.93
C GLY A 163 1.83 16.99 23.89
N TYR A 164 2.30 17.35 22.69
CA TYR A 164 3.49 18.19 22.50
C TYR A 164 3.16 19.62 22.05
N ILE A 165 2.02 19.84 21.39
CA ILE A 165 1.61 21.10 20.76
C ILE A 165 0.20 21.47 21.21
N LYS A 166 -0.06 22.76 21.50
CA LYS A 166 -1.35 23.23 22.03
C LYS A 166 -2.50 23.21 21.02
N ASP A 167 -2.22 23.57 19.76
CA ASP A 167 -3.24 23.73 18.72
C ASP A 167 -3.07 22.69 17.61
N VAL A 168 -3.78 21.56 17.74
CA VAL A 168 -3.78 20.49 16.73
C VAL A 168 -5.18 20.35 16.15
N LYS A 169 -5.30 20.51 14.83
CA LYS A 169 -6.56 20.38 14.10
C LYS A 169 -6.38 19.47 12.90
N VAL A 170 -7.31 18.51 12.73
CA VAL A 170 -7.37 17.67 11.54
C VAL A 170 -8.04 18.46 10.42
N SER A 171 -7.33 18.65 9.31
CA SER A 171 -7.84 19.31 8.10
C SER A 171 -8.06 18.30 6.98
N TYR A 172 -9.27 18.29 6.42
CA TYR A 172 -9.59 17.49 5.23
C TYR A 172 -9.36 18.36 3.99
N GLN A 173 -8.44 17.95 3.12
CA GLN A 173 -8.19 18.64 1.86
C GLN A 173 -9.02 17.98 0.76
N THR A 174 -9.79 18.78 0.04
CA THR A 174 -10.48 18.36 -1.18
C THR A 174 -9.52 18.47 -2.37
N PRO A 175 -9.45 17.47 -3.26
CA PRO A 175 -8.69 17.56 -4.51
C PRO A 175 -9.08 18.81 -5.31
N ASP A 176 -8.10 19.42 -6.00
CA ASP A 176 -8.38 20.57 -6.88
C ASP A 176 -9.05 20.03 -8.16
N LYS A 177 -10.06 20.74 -8.69
CA LYS A 177 -10.77 20.32 -9.92
C LYS A 177 -9.87 20.31 -11.15
N ARG A 178 -8.71 20.96 -11.07
CA ARG A 178 -7.69 20.98 -12.13
C ARG A 178 -6.81 19.74 -12.12
N ASP A 179 -6.80 18.99 -11.03
CA ASP A 179 -6.05 17.74 -10.97
C ASP A 179 -6.79 16.65 -11.76
N PRO A 180 -6.08 15.66 -12.31
CA PRO A 180 -6.72 14.47 -12.86
C PRO A 180 -7.65 13.82 -11.82
N GLU A 181 -8.86 13.46 -12.25
CA GLU A 181 -9.79 12.71 -11.41
C GLU A 181 -9.26 11.30 -11.17
N PHE A 182 -8.71 11.06 -9.98
CA PHE A 182 -8.36 9.72 -9.54
C PHE A 182 -9.58 9.05 -8.92
N VAL A 183 -10.10 8.03 -9.61
CA VAL A 183 -11.07 7.11 -9.01
C VAL A 183 -10.30 6.02 -8.28
N PHE A 184 -10.35 6.07 -6.96
CA PHE A 184 -9.80 5.03 -6.12
C PHE A 184 -10.70 3.78 -6.15
N TYR A 185 -10.11 2.58 -6.15
CA TYR A 185 -10.87 1.34 -6.01
C TYR A 185 -11.55 1.26 -4.64
N ASP A 186 -12.88 1.27 -4.58
CA ASP A 186 -13.60 1.36 -3.29
C ASP A 186 -13.51 0.08 -2.42
N ILE A 187 -13.16 -1.05 -3.03
CA ILE A 187 -13.19 -2.37 -2.37
C ILE A 187 -11.87 -2.66 -1.67
N THR A 188 -11.85 -2.54 -0.34
CA THR A 188 -10.69 -2.90 0.51
C THR A 188 -10.72 -4.34 1.03
N LYS A 189 -11.89 -5.00 0.98
CA LYS A 189 -12.08 -6.39 1.39
C LYS A 189 -12.85 -7.13 0.31
N ALA A 190 -12.27 -8.23 -0.18
CA ALA A 190 -12.92 -9.12 -1.14
C ALA A 190 -12.95 -10.54 -0.58
N ILE A 191 -14.09 -11.23 -0.71
CA ILE A 191 -14.22 -12.64 -0.36
C ILE A 191 -13.69 -13.45 -1.54
N VAL A 192 -12.56 -14.14 -1.35
CA VAL A 192 -12.04 -15.06 -2.35
C VAL A 192 -12.72 -16.40 -2.15
N ASN A 193 -13.72 -16.68 -2.98
CA ASN A 193 -14.38 -17.98 -2.99
C ASN A 193 -13.47 -19.00 -3.69
N VAL A 194 -12.98 -19.98 -2.94
CA VAL A 194 -12.19 -21.09 -3.49
C VAL A 194 -13.13 -22.28 -3.69
N TYR A 195 -13.44 -22.56 -4.95
CA TYR A 195 -14.22 -23.74 -5.32
C TYR A 195 -13.29 -24.85 -5.79
N SER A 196 -13.58 -26.09 -5.38
CA SER A 196 -12.97 -27.25 -6.01
C SER A 196 -13.52 -27.40 -7.44
N VAL A 197 -12.61 -27.42 -8.42
CA VAL A 197 -12.96 -27.73 -9.81
C VAL A 197 -13.34 -29.21 -9.90
N LYS A 198 -14.17 -29.59 -10.89
CA LYS A 198 -14.63 -30.96 -11.11
C LYS A 198 -13.47 -31.96 -10.95
N PRO A 199 -13.51 -32.83 -9.92
CA PRO A 199 -12.49 -33.85 -9.76
C PRO A 199 -12.59 -34.86 -10.90
N ALA A 200 -11.45 -35.29 -11.46
CA ALA A 200 -11.41 -36.34 -12.48
C ALA A 200 -12.07 -37.66 -12.01
N VAL A 201 -12.15 -37.87 -10.70
CA VAL A 201 -12.82 -39.01 -10.06
C VAL A 201 -14.34 -39.02 -10.36
N PHE A 202 -14.97 -37.87 -10.58
CA PHE A 202 -16.39 -37.79 -10.91
C PHE A 202 -16.70 -38.49 -12.24
N ASP A 203 -15.87 -38.28 -13.25
CA ASP A 203 -16.03 -38.93 -14.56
C ASP A 203 -15.76 -40.45 -14.47
N LEU A 204 -14.86 -40.88 -13.59
CA LEU A 204 -14.63 -42.30 -13.30
C LEU A 204 -15.87 -42.96 -12.65
N PHE A 205 -16.50 -42.29 -11.68
CA PHE A 205 -17.75 -42.78 -11.09
C PHE A 205 -18.89 -42.82 -12.11
N LEU A 206 -19.00 -41.80 -12.96
CA LEU A 206 -20.01 -41.73 -14.00
C LEU A 206 -19.84 -42.87 -15.02
N THR A 207 -18.62 -43.10 -15.50
CA THR A 207 -18.32 -44.20 -16.43
C THR A 207 -18.60 -45.56 -15.81
N PHE A 208 -18.23 -45.77 -14.55
CA PHE A 208 -18.56 -47.00 -13.83
C PHE A 208 -20.07 -47.21 -13.69
N ALA A 209 -20.82 -46.16 -13.36
CA ALA A 209 -22.28 -46.21 -13.27
C ALA A 209 -22.94 -46.55 -14.63
N ILE A 210 -22.44 -45.98 -15.73
CA ILE A 210 -22.93 -46.26 -17.08
C ILE A 210 -22.66 -47.72 -17.47
N VAL A 211 -21.46 -48.24 -17.16
CA VAL A 211 -21.10 -49.64 -17.45
C VAL A 211 -21.98 -50.61 -16.67
N ILE A 212 -22.21 -50.37 -15.38
CA ILE A 212 -23.11 -51.20 -14.55
C ILE A 212 -24.53 -51.18 -15.14
N TYR A 213 -25.04 -50.00 -15.48
CA TYR A 213 -26.39 -49.86 -16.04
C TYR A 213 -26.56 -50.69 -17.31
N LEU A 214 -25.63 -50.56 -18.27
CA LEU A 214 -25.67 -51.32 -19.53
C LEU A 214 -25.55 -52.83 -19.28
N THR A 215 -24.74 -53.25 -18.32
CA THR A 215 -24.58 -54.67 -17.96
C THR A 215 -25.89 -55.25 -17.41
N ILE A 216 -26.58 -54.53 -16.52
CA ILE A 216 -27.88 -54.95 -15.98
C ILE A 216 -28.91 -55.07 -17.11
N VAL A 217 -29.00 -54.08 -18.00
CA VAL A 217 -29.92 -54.10 -19.14
C VAL A 217 -29.62 -55.28 -20.07
N TYR A 218 -28.34 -55.54 -20.37
CA TYR A 218 -27.93 -56.67 -21.21
C TYR A 218 -28.32 -58.02 -20.60
N VAL A 219 -28.03 -58.22 -19.30
CA VAL A 219 -28.40 -59.44 -18.58
C VAL A 219 -29.92 -59.60 -18.52
N PHE A 220 -30.68 -58.52 -18.35
CA PHE A 220 -32.14 -58.56 -18.36
C PHE A 220 -32.70 -59.01 -19.71
N ILE A 221 -32.16 -58.47 -20.83
CA ILE A 221 -32.55 -58.87 -22.19
C ILE A 221 -32.19 -60.34 -22.45
N GLN A 222 -30.99 -60.79 -22.07
CA GLN A 222 -30.60 -62.20 -22.21
C GLN A 222 -31.33 -63.16 -21.26
N GLY A 223 -31.78 -62.68 -20.12
CA GLY A 223 -32.58 -63.41 -19.15
C GLY A 223 -34.04 -63.54 -19.57
N PHE A 224 -34.52 -62.66 -20.46
CA PHE A 224 -35.91 -62.63 -20.90
C PHE A 224 -36.38 -63.93 -21.60
N PRO A 225 -35.61 -64.56 -22.51
CA PRO A 225 -35.97 -65.87 -23.07
C PRO A 225 -36.04 -66.99 -22.03
N LYS A 226 -35.15 -66.97 -21.01
CA LYS A 226 -35.18 -67.95 -19.92
C LYS A 226 -36.41 -67.75 -19.04
N LEU A 227 -36.72 -66.50 -18.66
CA LEU A 227 -37.94 -66.14 -17.94
C LEU A 227 -39.20 -66.53 -18.73
N TYR A 228 -39.23 -66.25 -20.03
CA TYR A 228 -40.33 -66.63 -20.91
C TYR A 228 -40.51 -68.16 -20.96
N SER A 229 -39.42 -68.92 -21.08
CA SER A 229 -39.46 -70.39 -21.08
C SER A 229 -39.90 -70.99 -19.73
N VAL A 230 -39.51 -70.38 -18.61
CA VAL A 230 -39.93 -70.80 -17.25
C VAL A 230 -41.41 -70.49 -17.04
N MET A 231 -41.87 -69.30 -17.47
CA MET A 231 -43.28 -68.91 -17.39
C MET A 231 -44.16 -69.82 -18.26
N LEU A 232 -43.71 -70.15 -19.48
CA LEU A 232 -44.33 -71.16 -20.34
C LEU A 232 -44.41 -72.53 -19.66
N ARG A 233 -43.33 -73.00 -19.01
CA ARG A 233 -43.32 -74.26 -18.26
C ARG A 233 -44.35 -74.27 -17.11
N PHE A 234 -44.44 -73.18 -16.35
CA PHE A 234 -45.44 -73.03 -15.28
C PHE A 234 -46.88 -72.99 -15.83
N THR A 235 -47.12 -72.36 -16.98
CA THR A 235 -48.43 -72.36 -17.64
C THR A 235 -48.79 -73.73 -18.24
N THR A 236 -47.82 -74.48 -18.79
CA THR A 236 -48.06 -75.83 -19.32
C THR A 236 -48.31 -76.88 -18.24
N GLN A 237 -47.65 -76.82 -17.08
CA GLN A 237 -47.95 -77.74 -15.97
C GLN A 237 -49.40 -77.62 -15.48
N LYS A 238 -49.97 -76.41 -15.53
CA LYS A 238 -51.37 -76.15 -15.14
C LYS A 238 -52.40 -76.79 -16.09
N LYS A 239 -52.03 -77.12 -17.33
CA LYS A 239 -52.92 -77.80 -18.32
C LYS A 239 -52.93 -79.33 -18.25
N SER A 240 -52.04 -79.95 -17.46
CA SER A 240 -51.92 -81.43 -17.39
C SER A 240 -52.75 -82.11 -16.28
N LYS A 241 -53.59 -81.35 -15.56
CA LYS A 241 -54.44 -81.87 -14.45
C LYS A 241 -55.93 -81.93 -14.75
N THR A 242 -56.28 -82.16 -16.01
CA THR A 242 -57.64 -82.52 -16.42
C THR A 242 -57.50 -83.57 -17.50
N TYR A 243 -57.59 -84.84 -17.10
CA TYR A 243 -58.42 -85.93 -17.66
C TYR A 243 -58.19 -87.16 -16.79
#